data_AF-A0A3R9Y3C1-F1
#
_entry.id   AF-A0A3R9Y3C1-F1
#
_cell.length_a   1.000
_cell.length_b   1.000
_cell.length_c   1.000
_cell.angle_alpha   90.00
_cell.angle_beta   90.00
_cell.angle_gamma   90.00
#
_symmetry.space_group_name_H-M   'P 1'
#
loop_
_entity.id
_entity.type
_entity.pdbx_description
1 polymer ?
#
loop_
_entity_poly.entity_id
_entity_poly.type
_entity_poly.pdbx_seq_one_letter_code
_entity_poly.pdbx_strand_id
1 'polypeptide(L)'
;MTPQELQAARDRIVPDVIAGGLSVLFCGINPGLMSAATGHHFARPGNRFWPVLHRSGFTPRQLKPSEQDELLLHGLGITNVVARASARADELTAEEFREGGRLLALKVERLRPRWLAVAGVTAYRTAFDEPKARTGPQDRMMGDTRIWVLPNPSGLNAHWTLETMAEEFARLRAAAQEGSPGGS
;
A
#
# COMPACT_ATOMS: atom_id res chain seq x y z
N MET A 1 17.89 -5.70 -15.60
CA MET A 1 16.71 -6.51 -15.93
C MET A 1 16.33 -6.29 -17.38
N THR A 2 16.29 -7.37 -18.16
CA THR A 2 15.83 -7.35 -19.54
C THR A 2 14.29 -7.40 -19.60
N PRO A 3 13.66 -7.01 -20.73
CA PRO A 3 12.22 -7.16 -20.91
C PRO A 3 11.72 -8.61 -20.74
N GLN A 4 12.54 -9.60 -21.13
CA GLN A 4 12.22 -11.02 -20.99
C GLN A 4 12.20 -11.45 -19.52
N GLU A 5 13.15 -11.00 -18.70
CA GLU A 5 13.17 -11.27 -17.26
C GLU A 5 11.97 -10.66 -16.53
N LEU A 6 11.54 -9.46 -16.94
CA LEU A 6 10.34 -8.82 -16.39
C LEU A 6 9.07 -9.58 -16.78
N GLN A 7 8.99 -10.08 -18.02
CA GLN A 7 7.85 -10.86 -18.49
C GLN A 7 7.77 -12.22 -17.78
N ALA A 8 8.91 -12.87 -17.54
CA ALA A 8 8.99 -14.13 -16.79
C ALA A 8 8.60 -13.97 -15.31
N ALA A 9 8.58 -12.74 -14.79
CA ALA A 9 8.17 -12.45 -13.42
C ALA A 9 6.65 -12.37 -13.21
N ARG A 10 5.82 -12.51 -14.26
CA ARG A 10 4.35 -12.43 -14.14
C ARG A 10 3.74 -13.43 -13.15
N ASP A 11 4.35 -14.59 -13.02
CA ASP A 11 3.88 -15.66 -12.13
C ASP A 11 4.53 -15.59 -10.73
N ARG A 12 5.37 -14.58 -10.48
CA ARG A 12 6.02 -14.39 -9.18
C ARG A 12 5.14 -13.58 -8.25
N ILE A 13 5.09 -14.02 -6.99
CA ILE A 13 4.43 -13.32 -5.90
C ILE A 13 5.47 -12.47 -5.17
N VAL A 14 5.08 -11.26 -4.78
CA VAL A 14 5.87 -10.42 -3.87
C VAL A 14 5.43 -10.74 -2.44
N PRO A 15 6.32 -11.24 -1.57
CA PRO A 15 5.98 -11.52 -0.19
C PRO A 15 5.46 -10.28 0.54
N ASP A 16 4.48 -10.47 1.41
CA ASP A 16 4.03 -9.42 2.31
C ASP A 16 5.11 -9.13 3.36
N VAL A 17 5.23 -7.86 3.75
CA VAL A 17 6.00 -7.45 4.93
C VAL A 17 4.99 -7.07 6.01
N ILE A 18 4.72 -8.00 6.91
CA ILE A 18 3.64 -7.88 7.90
C ILE A 18 4.06 -8.41 9.27
N ALA A 19 3.52 -7.78 10.31
CA ALA A 19 3.62 -8.22 11.69
C ALA A 19 2.31 -7.86 12.42
N GLY A 20 2.12 -8.36 13.65
CA GLY A 20 1.05 -7.88 14.53
C GLY A 20 1.39 -6.51 15.12
N GLY A 21 0.37 -5.73 15.49
CA GLY A 21 0.55 -4.45 16.21
C GLY A 21 1.06 -3.29 15.34
N LEU A 22 0.90 -3.37 14.02
CA LEU A 22 1.29 -2.29 13.11
C LEU A 22 0.44 -1.03 13.31
N SER A 23 1.09 0.13 13.32
CA SER A 23 0.43 1.44 13.25
C SER A 23 -0.26 1.65 11.90
N VAL A 24 0.40 1.24 10.81
CA VAL A 24 -0.15 1.34 9.44
C VAL A 24 0.25 0.11 8.63
N LEU A 25 -0.73 -0.56 8.03
CA LEU A 25 -0.51 -1.52 6.95
C LEU A 25 -0.79 -0.83 5.61
N PHE A 26 0.25 -0.53 4.84
CA PHE A 26 0.10 -0.03 3.48
C PHE A 26 -0.31 -1.15 2.54
N CYS A 27 -1.20 -0.84 1.60
CA CYS A 27 -1.71 -1.80 0.64
C CYS A 27 -1.64 -1.20 -0.77
N GLY A 28 -0.76 -1.74 -1.61
CA GLY A 28 -0.73 -1.44 -3.04
C GLY A 28 -1.87 -2.15 -3.79
N ILE A 29 -2.00 -1.85 -5.08
CA ILE A 29 -2.99 -2.51 -5.95
C ILE A 29 -2.57 -3.95 -6.20
N ASN A 30 -1.43 -4.11 -6.87
CA ASN A 30 -0.81 -5.37 -7.20
C ASN A 30 0.68 -5.14 -7.55
N PRO A 31 1.52 -6.19 -7.53
CA PRO A 31 2.89 -6.07 -7.96
C PRO A 31 3.00 -5.68 -9.44
N GLY A 32 3.75 -4.61 -9.73
CA GLY A 32 4.26 -4.40 -11.09
C GLY A 32 5.34 -5.43 -11.44
N LEU A 33 5.63 -5.62 -12.73
CA LEU A 33 6.64 -6.60 -13.17
C LEU A 33 8.02 -6.44 -12.49
N MET A 34 8.46 -5.19 -12.25
CA MET A 34 9.71 -4.93 -11.52
C MET A 34 9.65 -5.41 -10.07
N SER A 35 8.52 -5.17 -9.40
CA SER A 35 8.31 -5.64 -8.03
C SER A 35 8.28 -7.16 -7.98
N ALA A 36 7.60 -7.81 -8.93
CA ALA A 36 7.57 -9.26 -9.02
C ALA A 36 8.95 -9.86 -9.34
N ALA A 37 9.74 -9.20 -10.20
CA ALA A 37 11.07 -9.68 -10.55
C ALA A 37 12.07 -9.56 -9.40
N THR A 38 11.96 -8.49 -8.60
CA THR A 38 12.86 -8.21 -7.47
C THR A 38 12.39 -8.82 -6.14
N GLY A 39 11.11 -9.16 -6.03
CA GLY A 39 10.51 -9.55 -4.75
C GLY A 39 10.28 -8.37 -3.80
N HIS A 40 10.34 -7.12 -4.30
CA HIS A 40 10.23 -5.92 -3.47
C HIS A 40 9.07 -5.03 -3.88
N HIS A 41 8.32 -4.53 -2.90
CA HIS A 41 7.17 -3.65 -3.15
C HIS A 41 7.62 -2.31 -3.74
N PHE A 42 6.82 -1.81 -4.70
CA PHE A 42 7.03 -0.51 -5.36
C PHE A 42 8.46 -0.30 -5.94
N ALA A 43 9.06 -1.36 -6.51
CA ALA A 43 10.46 -1.36 -6.96
C ALA A 43 10.72 -0.61 -8.27
N ARG A 44 9.67 -0.29 -9.04
CA ARG A 44 9.82 0.38 -10.34
C ARG A 44 10.38 1.80 -10.17
N PRO A 45 11.45 2.18 -10.90
CA PRO A 45 11.90 3.58 -10.95
C PRO A 45 10.75 4.52 -11.35
N GLY A 46 10.64 5.65 -10.64
CA GLY A 46 9.55 6.60 -10.81
C GLY A 46 8.26 6.27 -10.04
N ASN A 47 8.18 5.11 -9.36
CA ASN A 47 7.19 4.93 -8.31
C ASN A 47 7.55 5.81 -7.11
N ARG A 48 6.57 6.54 -6.58
CA ARG A 48 6.78 7.56 -5.54
C ARG A 48 6.55 7.07 -4.12
N PHE A 49 6.19 5.80 -3.90
CA PHE A 49 5.87 5.30 -2.56
C PHE A 49 6.99 5.57 -1.56
N TRP A 50 8.22 5.12 -1.85
CA TRP A 50 9.37 5.28 -0.96
C TRP A 50 9.76 6.75 -0.72
N PRO A 51 9.85 7.61 -1.75
CA PRO A 51 10.03 9.05 -1.55
C PRO A 51 8.93 9.72 -0.71
N VAL A 52 7.66 9.40 -0.97
CA VAL A 52 6.50 9.95 -0.24
C VAL A 52 6.53 9.51 1.22
N LEU A 53 6.81 8.23 1.48
CA LEU A 53 6.88 7.67 2.82
C LEU A 53 7.93 8.40 3.68
N HIS A 54 9.10 8.67 3.11
CA HIS A 54 10.12 9.44 3.81
C HIS A 54 9.71 10.90 4.00
N ARG A 55 9.24 11.58 2.93
CA ARG A 55 8.88 13.00 3.00
C ARG A 55 7.71 13.31 3.93
N SER A 56 6.82 12.34 4.13
CA SER A 56 5.72 12.42 5.10
C SER A 56 6.14 12.14 6.55
N GLY A 57 7.41 11.78 6.77
CA GLY A 57 7.99 11.55 8.09
C GLY A 57 7.70 10.16 8.68
N PHE A 58 7.19 9.20 7.89
CA PHE A 58 7.03 7.82 8.36
C PHE A 58 8.36 7.12 8.59
N THR A 59 9.39 7.46 7.79
CA THR A 59 10.75 6.92 7.94
C THR A 59 11.78 8.06 8.05
N PRO A 60 12.83 7.89 8.87
CA PRO A 60 13.83 8.95 9.11
C PRO A 60 14.71 9.25 7.89
N ARG A 61 14.78 8.30 6.95
CA ARG A 61 15.47 8.40 5.66
C ARG A 61 14.60 7.77 4.57
N GLN A 62 14.97 8.01 3.31
CA GLN A 62 14.37 7.28 2.19
C GLN A 62 14.94 5.86 2.14
N LEU A 63 14.09 4.87 2.44
CA LEU A 63 14.41 3.46 2.25
C LEU A 63 14.39 3.09 0.75
N LYS A 64 15.24 2.16 0.36
CA LYS A 64 15.19 1.47 -0.92
C LYS A 64 14.13 0.36 -0.85
N PRO A 65 13.56 -0.08 -1.98
CA PRO A 65 12.65 -1.23 -2.01
C PRO A 65 13.22 -2.50 -1.35
N SER A 66 14.52 -2.74 -1.49
CA SER A 66 15.21 -3.88 -0.87
C SER A 66 15.35 -3.78 0.65
N GLU A 67 15.08 -2.61 1.23
CA GLU A 67 15.10 -2.35 2.67
C GLU A 67 13.68 -2.41 3.27
N GLN A 68 12.70 -2.97 2.53
CA GLN A 68 11.28 -2.99 2.94
C GLN A 68 11.02 -3.65 4.30
N ASP A 69 11.88 -4.59 4.73
CA ASP A 69 11.73 -5.26 6.01
C ASP A 69 11.99 -4.31 7.20
N GLU A 70 12.73 -3.22 7.00
CA GLU A 70 12.92 -2.15 8.00
C GLU A 70 11.61 -1.44 8.35
N LEU A 71 10.56 -1.54 7.51
CA LEU A 71 9.23 -0.98 7.82
C LEU A 71 8.69 -1.50 9.15
N LEU A 72 8.96 -2.76 9.49
CA LEU A 72 8.48 -3.37 10.73
C LEU A 72 9.06 -2.69 11.97
N LEU A 73 10.30 -2.18 11.89
CA LEU A 73 10.95 -1.43 12.98
C LEU A 73 10.25 -0.09 13.25
N HIS A 74 9.49 0.42 12.28
CA HIS A 74 8.70 1.65 12.37
C HIS A 74 7.22 1.39 12.66
N GLY A 75 6.83 0.13 12.94
CA GLY A 75 5.43 -0.25 13.10
C GLY A 75 4.63 -0.15 11.79
N LEU A 76 5.30 -0.25 10.64
CA LEU A 76 4.69 -0.18 9.31
C LEU A 76 4.76 -1.54 8.63
N GLY A 77 3.74 -1.87 7.85
CA GLY A 77 3.74 -3.05 7.00
C GLY A 77 3.34 -2.71 5.57
N ILE A 78 3.55 -3.64 4.66
CA ILE A 78 3.17 -3.49 3.25
C ILE A 78 2.66 -4.79 2.64
N THR A 79 1.58 -4.69 1.89
CA THR A 79 0.92 -5.78 1.15
C THR A 79 0.30 -5.24 -0.16
N ASN A 80 -0.43 -6.08 -0.90
CA ASN A 80 -1.24 -5.68 -2.05
C ASN A 80 -2.66 -6.24 -1.95
N VAL A 81 -3.62 -5.59 -2.61
CA VAL A 81 -4.99 -6.09 -2.76
C VAL A 81 -4.98 -7.39 -3.59
N VAL A 82 -4.31 -7.36 -4.74
CA VAL A 82 -4.24 -8.51 -5.65
C VAL A 82 -2.80 -9.04 -5.68
N ALA A 83 -2.64 -10.35 -5.49
CA ALA A 83 -1.33 -11.00 -5.45
C ALA A 83 -0.68 -11.13 -6.84
N ARG A 84 -1.49 -11.27 -7.89
CA ARG A 84 -1.01 -11.47 -9.27
C ARG A 84 -0.24 -10.25 -9.78
N ALA A 85 0.94 -10.48 -10.33
CA ALA A 85 1.70 -9.44 -10.98
C ALA A 85 1.13 -9.09 -12.37
N SER A 86 1.18 -7.81 -12.74
CA SER A 86 0.83 -7.35 -14.09
C SER A 86 1.71 -6.17 -14.52
N ALA A 87 1.72 -5.85 -15.81
CA ALA A 87 2.41 -4.65 -16.27
C ALA A 87 1.61 -3.39 -15.90
N ARG A 88 0.28 -3.50 -15.94
CA ARG A 88 -0.65 -2.42 -15.62
C ARG A 88 -1.81 -2.92 -14.74
N ALA A 89 -2.28 -2.04 -13.87
CA ALA A 89 -3.41 -2.34 -12.97
C ALA A 89 -4.74 -2.52 -13.72
N ASP A 90 -4.88 -2.00 -14.94
CA ASP A 90 -6.07 -2.15 -15.79
C ASP A 90 -6.19 -3.55 -16.44
N GLU A 91 -5.17 -4.41 -16.29
CA GLU A 91 -5.21 -5.83 -16.65
C GLU A 91 -5.87 -6.71 -15.57
N LEU A 92 -6.26 -6.12 -14.43
CA LEU A 92 -6.95 -6.83 -13.35
C LEU A 92 -8.47 -6.72 -13.53
N THR A 93 -9.14 -7.85 -13.39
CA THR A 93 -10.60 -7.90 -13.44
C THR A 93 -11.23 -7.40 -12.14
N ALA A 94 -12.49 -6.97 -12.19
CA ALA A 94 -13.23 -6.58 -11.00
C ALA A 94 -13.39 -7.74 -9.99
N GLU A 95 -13.46 -8.98 -10.48
CA GLU A 95 -13.52 -10.17 -9.63
C GLU A 95 -12.23 -10.38 -8.84
N GLU A 96 -11.08 -10.23 -9.48
CA GLU A 96 -9.77 -10.28 -8.80
C GLU A 96 -9.66 -9.22 -7.70
N PHE A 97 -10.18 -8.01 -7.95
CA PHE A 97 -10.22 -6.96 -6.93
C PHE A 97 -11.12 -7.33 -5.74
N ARG A 98 -12.32 -7.85 -5.99
CA ARG A 98 -13.25 -8.24 -4.93
C ARG A 98 -12.70 -9.39 -4.09
N GLU A 99 -12.13 -10.40 -4.73
CA GLU A 99 -11.49 -11.51 -4.02
C GLU A 99 -10.25 -11.04 -3.25
N GLY A 100 -9.43 -10.18 -3.86
CA GLY A 100 -8.31 -9.53 -3.18
C GLY A 100 -8.74 -8.72 -1.95
N GLY A 101 -9.84 -7.97 -2.06
CA GLY A 101 -10.46 -7.23 -0.96
C GLY A 101 -10.90 -8.16 0.19
N ARG A 102 -11.52 -9.30 -0.14
CA ARG A 102 -11.92 -10.33 0.83
C ARG A 102 -10.71 -10.92 1.57
N LEU A 103 -9.66 -11.28 0.85
CA LEU A 103 -8.42 -11.81 1.43
C LEU A 103 -7.68 -10.77 2.27
N LEU A 104 -7.70 -9.51 1.84
CA LEU A 104 -7.13 -8.39 2.59
C LEU A 104 -7.90 -8.16 3.90
N ALA A 105 -9.23 -8.26 3.90
CA ALA A 105 -10.03 -8.16 5.12
C ALA A 105 -9.65 -9.23 6.14
N LEU A 106 -9.53 -10.50 5.73
CA LEU A 106 -9.07 -11.59 6.61
C LEU A 106 -7.67 -11.32 7.19
N LYS A 107 -6.78 -10.75 6.38
CA LYS A 107 -5.42 -10.38 6.81
C LYS A 107 -5.46 -9.26 7.85
N VAL A 108 -6.29 -8.26 7.64
CA VAL A 108 -6.49 -7.13 8.55
C VAL A 108 -7.11 -7.59 9.87
N GLU A 109 -8.13 -8.45 9.83
CA GLU A 109 -8.74 -9.03 11.04
C GLU A 109 -7.72 -9.80 11.89
N ARG A 110 -6.82 -10.53 11.23
CA ARG A 110 -5.75 -11.27 11.92
C ARG A 110 -4.67 -10.35 12.50
N LEU A 111 -4.19 -9.39 11.73
CA LEU A 111 -3.05 -8.55 12.10
C LEU A 111 -3.43 -7.36 12.99
N ARG A 112 -4.70 -6.95 12.93
CA ARG A 112 -5.31 -5.79 13.60
C ARG A 112 -4.42 -4.54 13.54
N PRO A 113 -3.95 -4.11 12.35
CA PRO A 113 -3.23 -2.86 12.24
C PRO A 113 -4.15 -1.72 12.66
N ARG A 114 -3.59 -0.62 13.19
CA ARG A 114 -4.42 0.53 13.58
C ARG A 114 -5.07 1.20 12.37
N TRP A 115 -4.32 1.30 11.27
CA TRP A 115 -4.79 1.77 9.99
C TRP A 115 -4.45 0.79 8.87
N LEU A 116 -5.42 0.52 7.99
CA LEU A 116 -5.19 0.02 6.63
C LEU A 116 -5.13 1.21 5.67
N ALA A 117 -4.05 1.33 4.90
CA ALA A 117 -3.86 2.44 3.96
C ALA A 117 -3.79 1.93 2.51
N VAL A 118 -4.87 2.08 1.74
CA VAL A 118 -4.96 1.55 0.37
C VAL A 118 -4.50 2.60 -0.65
N ALA A 119 -3.38 2.33 -1.31
CA ALA A 119 -2.73 3.22 -2.28
C ALA A 119 -3.36 3.11 -3.68
N GLY A 120 -4.56 3.67 -3.83
CA GLY A 120 -5.29 3.77 -5.08
C GLY A 120 -6.79 3.74 -4.90
N VAL A 121 -7.44 4.90 -5.08
CA VAL A 121 -8.90 5.04 -4.88
C VAL A 121 -9.72 4.09 -5.74
N THR A 122 -9.39 3.88 -7.02
CA THR A 122 -10.14 2.98 -7.90
C THR A 122 -10.05 1.52 -7.43
N ALA A 123 -8.86 1.08 -6.98
CA ALA A 123 -8.68 -0.27 -6.45
C ALA A 123 -9.50 -0.46 -5.17
N TYR A 124 -9.48 0.52 -4.27
CA TYR A 124 -10.30 0.52 -3.06
C TYR A 124 -11.80 0.41 -3.40
N ARG A 125 -12.30 1.28 -4.29
CA ARG A 125 -13.70 1.31 -4.70
C ARG A 125 -14.17 -0.05 -5.21
N THR A 126 -13.38 -0.69 -6.07
CA THR A 126 -13.72 -1.99 -6.66
C THR A 126 -13.60 -3.13 -5.64
N ALA A 127 -12.54 -3.14 -4.83
CA ALA A 127 -12.28 -4.21 -3.86
C ALA A 127 -13.31 -4.26 -2.71
N PHE A 128 -13.87 -3.10 -2.33
CA PHE A 128 -14.77 -2.98 -1.18
C PHE A 128 -16.20 -2.55 -1.53
N ASP A 129 -16.50 -2.45 -2.82
CA ASP A 129 -17.80 -2.03 -3.37
C ASP A 129 -18.27 -0.64 -2.87
N GLU A 130 -17.35 0.32 -2.89
CA GLU A 130 -17.57 1.68 -2.38
C GLU A 130 -17.36 2.75 -3.47
N PRO A 131 -18.22 2.83 -4.49
CA PRO A 131 -17.98 3.64 -5.69
C PRO A 131 -17.78 5.14 -5.44
N LYS A 132 -18.24 5.65 -4.28
CA LYS A 132 -18.16 7.07 -3.90
C LYS A 132 -16.96 7.42 -3.02
N ALA A 133 -16.13 6.44 -2.63
CA ALA A 133 -14.97 6.66 -1.77
C ALA A 133 -14.01 7.71 -2.35
N ARG A 134 -13.37 8.50 -1.49
CA ARG A 134 -12.42 9.56 -1.88
C ARG A 134 -11.10 9.36 -1.14
N THR A 135 -10.02 9.97 -1.62
CA THR A 135 -8.76 10.03 -0.86
C THR A 135 -9.01 10.64 0.52
N GLY A 136 -8.44 10.05 1.57
CA GLY A 136 -8.66 10.44 2.96
C GLY A 136 -9.08 9.28 3.86
N PRO A 137 -9.41 9.57 5.13
CA PRO A 137 -10.02 8.59 6.03
C PRO A 137 -11.42 8.20 5.53
N GLN A 138 -11.79 6.93 5.72
CA GLN A 138 -13.12 6.41 5.39
C GLN A 138 -13.93 6.12 6.65
N ASP A 139 -15.25 6.16 6.52
CA ASP A 139 -16.18 5.78 7.61
C ASP A 139 -16.15 4.26 7.86
N ARG A 140 -15.82 3.47 6.83
CA ARG A 140 -15.68 2.03 6.96
C ARG A 140 -14.51 1.66 7.86
N MET A 141 -14.75 0.66 8.71
CA MET A 141 -13.74 -0.01 9.52
C MET A 141 -13.74 -1.52 9.24
N MET A 142 -12.65 -2.19 9.60
CA MET A 142 -12.51 -3.65 9.63
C MET A 142 -12.18 -4.08 11.05
N GLY A 143 -13.20 -4.47 11.81
CA GLY A 143 -13.09 -4.52 13.27
C GLY A 143 -12.70 -3.15 13.81
N ASP A 144 -11.61 -3.07 14.57
CA ASP A 144 -11.07 -1.81 15.10
C ASP A 144 -10.11 -1.09 14.14
N THR A 145 -9.75 -1.73 13.01
CA THR A 145 -8.87 -1.14 12.00
C THR A 145 -9.61 -0.07 11.23
N ARG A 146 -9.08 1.15 11.25
CA ARG A 146 -9.57 2.26 10.43
C ARG A 146 -8.98 2.20 9.03
N ILE A 147 -9.66 2.78 8.05
CA ILE A 147 -9.24 2.74 6.66
C ILE A 147 -8.89 4.14 6.16
N TRP A 148 -7.78 4.25 5.45
CA TRP A 148 -7.37 5.43 4.72
C TRP A 148 -7.16 5.10 3.24
N VAL A 149 -7.74 5.89 2.35
CA VAL A 149 -7.51 5.77 0.91
C VAL A 149 -6.46 6.80 0.51
N LEU A 150 -5.36 6.33 -0.06
CA LEU A 150 -4.25 7.15 -0.51
C LEU A 150 -4.24 7.27 -2.04
N PRO A 151 -3.64 8.35 -2.59
CA PRO A 151 -3.40 8.42 -4.02
C PRO A 151 -2.45 7.31 -4.48
N ASN A 152 -2.62 6.82 -5.72
CA ASN A 152 -1.73 5.82 -6.28
C ASN A 152 -0.34 6.43 -6.53
N PRO A 153 0.75 5.89 -5.96
CA PRO A 153 2.10 6.45 -6.06
C PRO A 153 2.78 6.22 -7.42
N SER A 154 2.16 5.46 -8.33
CA SER A 154 2.65 5.27 -9.70
C SER A 154 2.96 6.61 -10.37
N GLY A 155 4.10 6.70 -11.07
CA GLY A 155 4.49 7.89 -11.84
C GLY A 155 3.51 8.24 -12.96
N LEU A 156 2.61 7.32 -13.35
CA LEU A 156 1.55 7.56 -14.32
C LEU A 156 0.40 8.42 -13.77
N ASN A 157 0.30 8.57 -12.45
CA ASN A 157 -0.73 9.40 -11.82
C ASN A 157 -0.30 10.88 -11.82
N ALA A 158 -0.64 11.60 -12.89
CA ALA A 158 -0.25 13.01 -13.09
C ALA A 158 -1.02 14.01 -12.19
N HIS A 159 -2.16 13.63 -11.63
CA HIS A 159 -2.99 14.52 -10.80
C HIS A 159 -2.40 14.82 -9.42
N TRP A 160 -1.44 14.01 -8.98
CA TRP A 160 -0.82 14.12 -7.68
C TRP A 160 0.66 14.42 -7.85
N THR A 161 1.17 15.41 -7.14
CA THR A 161 2.61 15.70 -7.08
C THR A 161 3.24 14.89 -5.94
N LEU A 162 4.57 14.79 -5.93
CA LEU A 162 5.27 14.17 -4.82
C LEU A 162 4.98 14.88 -3.48
N GLU A 163 4.79 16.20 -3.53
CA GLU A 163 4.47 17.05 -2.38
C GLU A 163 3.06 16.79 -1.86
N THR A 164 2.03 16.87 -2.71
CA THR A 164 0.64 16.67 -2.26
C THR A 164 0.37 15.23 -1.80
N MET A 165 1.08 14.24 -2.36
CA MET A 165 1.06 12.88 -1.81
C MET A 165 1.69 12.83 -0.42
N ALA A 166 2.83 13.50 -0.20
CA ALA A 166 3.50 13.54 1.09
C ALA A 166 2.65 14.22 2.17
N GLU A 167 1.93 15.28 1.82
CA GLU A 167 0.95 15.93 2.71
C GLU A 167 -0.14 14.95 3.17
N GLU A 168 -0.72 14.19 2.25
CA GLU A 168 -1.77 13.22 2.58
C GLU A 168 -1.24 12.06 3.43
N PHE A 169 -0.04 11.57 3.14
CA PHE A 169 0.62 10.57 3.98
C PHE A 169 0.95 11.15 5.37
N ALA A 170 1.34 12.42 5.46
CA ALA A 170 1.62 13.07 6.75
C ALA A 170 0.35 13.21 7.60
N ARG A 171 -0.81 13.48 6.97
CA ARG A 171 -2.12 13.44 7.66
C ARG A 171 -2.43 12.06 8.22
N LEU A 172 -2.21 11.00 7.43
CA LEU A 172 -2.36 9.63 7.91
C LEU A 172 -1.39 9.34 9.08
N ARG A 173 -0.13 9.77 8.98
CA ARG A 173 0.87 9.61 10.05
C ARG A 173 0.41 10.25 11.36
N ALA A 174 -0.07 11.50 11.30
CA ALA A 174 -0.58 12.20 12.48
C ALA A 174 -1.76 11.42 13.12
N ALA A 175 -2.73 11.00 12.32
CA ALA A 175 -3.87 10.21 12.78
C ALA A 175 -3.46 8.83 13.36
N ALA A 176 -2.38 8.23 12.85
CA ALA A 176 -1.81 7.00 13.37
C ALA A 176 -1.06 7.19 14.71
N GLN A 177 -0.64 8.42 15.03
CA GLN A 177 0.03 8.76 16.30
C GLN A 177 -0.96 9.21 17.39
N GLU A 178 -2.07 9.85 17.04
CA GLU A 178 -3.09 10.44 17.94
C GLU A 178 -3.88 9.46 18.83
N GLY A 179 -3.47 8.20 18.93
CA GLY A 179 -4.02 7.32 19.96
C GLY A 179 -3.27 6.02 20.06
N SER A 180 -1.95 6.09 19.88
CA SER A 180 -1.10 5.40 20.82
C SER A 180 -1.48 5.93 22.20
N PRO A 181 -1.96 5.10 23.15
CA PRO A 181 -2.10 5.56 24.52
C PRO A 181 -0.73 6.10 24.92
N GLY A 182 -0.68 7.37 25.36
CA GLY A 182 0.56 8.04 25.71
C GLY A 182 1.38 7.12 26.60
N GLY A 183 2.61 6.82 26.18
CA GLY A 183 3.59 6.18 27.04
C GLY A 183 3.69 7.04 28.30
N SER A 184 3.29 6.44 29.43
CA SER A 184 3.56 6.98 30.76
C SER A 184 5.05 6.94 31.04
#